data_AF-A0A452GX29-F1
#
_entry.id   AF-A0A452GX29-F1
#
_cell.length_a   1.000
_cell.length_b   1.000
_cell.length_c   1.000
_cell.angle_alpha   90.00
_cell.angle_beta   90.00
_cell.angle_gamma   90.00
#
_symmetry.space_group_name_H-M   'P 1'
#
loop_
_entity.id
_entity.type
_entity.pdbx_description
1 polymer ?
#
loop_
_entity_poly.entity_id
_entity_poly.type
_entity_poly.pdbx_seq_one_letter_code
_entity_poly.pdbx_strand_id
1 'polypeptide(L)'
;FISHFIQRELNPAHIQSIVVDTINSQMGKFNVHQIFEKKINYIDVSFAITSSKILGGRWIAYDKEDFSGSQYVLEEGTYPNFSAMGCPSQTNLKSLYVINIKLSEPIIVLFEKEGFKGKKIEFTTEILNLQFQGYNPQIVSIQNLSGMWVIYEYSNYRRHQMLLSSNEIPDWYKLSCYHQTGSLHTLLQKHIYFRI
;
A
#
# COMPACT_ATOMS: atom_id res chain seq x y z
N PHE A 1 -11.59 8.95 -45.99
CA PHE A 1 -11.95 7.57 -46.39
C PHE A 1 -10.63 6.84 -46.63
N ILE A 2 -10.09 5.99 -45.76
CA ILE A 2 -10.68 4.95 -44.91
C ILE A 2 -9.91 4.92 -43.57
N SER A 3 -10.66 4.86 -42.48
CA SER A 3 -10.18 4.58 -41.13
C SER A 3 -9.55 3.18 -41.06
N HIS A 4 -8.27 3.08 -40.68
CA HIS A 4 -7.75 1.83 -40.13
C HIS A 4 -7.76 1.93 -38.62
N PHE A 5 -8.85 1.38 -38.09
CA PHE A 5 -9.06 0.96 -36.73
C PHE A 5 -7.88 0.06 -36.34
N ILE A 6 -6.85 0.61 -35.66
CA ILE A 6 -5.92 -0.23 -34.92
C ILE A 6 -6.72 -0.72 -33.71
N GLN A 7 -7.18 -1.96 -33.85
CA GLN A 7 -7.59 -2.83 -32.78
C GLN A 7 -6.48 -2.81 -31.74
N ARG A 8 -6.66 -2.01 -30.68
CA ARG A 8 -5.88 -2.14 -29.44
C ARG A 8 -6.24 -3.52 -28.89
N GLU A 9 -5.48 -4.53 -29.29
CA GLU A 9 -5.37 -5.73 -28.50
C GLU A 9 -4.91 -5.29 -27.11
N LEU A 10 -5.80 -5.48 -26.14
CA LEU A 10 -5.47 -5.45 -24.73
C LEU A 10 -4.32 -6.44 -24.53
N ASN A 11 -3.10 -5.94 -24.29
CA ASN A 11 -1.99 -6.77 -23.88
C ASN A 11 -2.37 -7.44 -22.55
N PRO A 12 -2.52 -8.78 -22.47
CA PRO A 12 -2.97 -9.47 -21.25
C PRO A 12 -1.95 -9.44 -20.09
N ALA A 13 -0.78 -8.81 -20.29
CA ALA A 13 0.34 -8.85 -19.35
C ALA A 13 0.25 -7.91 -18.11
N HIS A 14 -0.84 -7.15 -17.92
CA HIS A 14 -0.89 -6.17 -16.81
C HIS A 14 -2.27 -6.00 -16.15
N ILE A 15 -3.05 -7.08 -16.06
CA ILE A 15 -4.26 -7.06 -15.23
C ILE A 15 -3.82 -7.14 -13.76
N GLN A 16 -3.88 -6.00 -13.05
CA GLN A 16 -3.74 -5.97 -11.60
C GLN A 16 -5.04 -6.48 -11.00
N SER A 17 -5.02 -7.68 -10.42
CA SER A 17 -6.21 -8.30 -9.86
C SER A 17 -5.99 -8.78 -8.43
N ILE A 18 -7.04 -8.62 -7.63
CA ILE A 18 -7.15 -9.15 -6.29
C ILE A 18 -8.32 -10.12 -6.25
N VAL A 19 -8.08 -11.30 -5.70
CA VAL A 19 -9.12 -12.23 -5.29
C VAL A 19 -9.35 -12.05 -3.80
N VAL A 20 -10.61 -11.94 -3.40
CA VAL A 20 -11.01 -11.77 -2.02
C VAL A 20 -12.03 -12.84 -1.66
N ASP A 21 -11.78 -13.52 -0.55
CA ASP A 21 -12.71 -14.51 0.00
C ASP A 21 -13.60 -13.81 1.03
N THR A 22 -14.90 -13.89 0.81
CA THR A 22 -15.90 -13.21 1.63
C THR A 22 -16.87 -14.22 2.23
N ILE A 23 -17.30 -13.97 3.47
CA ILE A 23 -18.40 -14.70 4.10
C ILE A 23 -19.65 -13.82 4.04
N ASN A 24 -20.69 -14.29 3.37
CA ASN A 24 -21.98 -13.60 3.37
C ASN A 24 -22.77 -13.95 4.64
N SER A 25 -23.03 -12.95 5.48
CA SER A 25 -23.76 -13.12 6.75
C SER A 25 -25.27 -13.30 6.58
N GLN A 26 -25.86 -12.77 5.51
CA GLN A 26 -27.30 -12.82 5.24
C GLN A 26 -27.75 -14.15 4.61
N MET A 27 -26.88 -14.77 3.80
CA MET A 27 -27.18 -16.03 3.13
C MET A 27 -26.70 -17.26 3.91
N GLY A 28 -26.42 -17.17 5.22
CA GLY A 28 -25.96 -18.33 5.99
C GLY A 28 -24.52 -18.75 5.65
N LYS A 29 -23.55 -17.88 5.97
CA LYS A 29 -22.08 -18.12 5.95
C LYS A 29 -21.57 -18.97 4.77
N PHE A 30 -21.98 -18.64 3.55
CA PHE A 30 -21.33 -19.18 2.36
C PHE A 30 -20.07 -18.39 2.02
N ASN A 31 -19.01 -19.11 1.64
CA ASN A 31 -17.80 -18.52 1.10
C ASN A 31 -18.05 -18.10 -0.35
N VAL A 32 -17.76 -16.84 -0.65
CA VAL A 32 -17.86 -16.27 -1.99
C VAL A 32 -16.50 -15.70 -2.38
N HIS A 33 -15.98 -16.17 -3.51
CA HIS A 33 -14.76 -15.63 -4.12
C HIS A 33 -15.13 -14.47 -5.04
N GLN A 34 -14.57 -13.29 -4.79
CA GLN A 34 -14.77 -12.11 -5.64
C GLN A 34 -13.44 -11.69 -6.27
N ILE A 35 -13.46 -11.31 -7.54
CA ILE A 35 -12.28 -10.83 -8.27
C ILE A 35 -12.50 -9.35 -8.59
N PHE A 36 -11.53 -8.51 -8.22
CA PHE A 36 -11.53 -7.09 -8.54
C PHE A 36 -10.31 -6.73 -9.37
N GLU A 37 -10.54 -5.90 -10.39
CA GLU A 37 -9.49 -5.39 -11.30
C GLU A 37 -9.41 -3.85 -11.30
N LYS A 38 -10.27 -3.20 -10.51
CA LYS A 38 -10.37 -1.75 -10.38
C LYS A 38 -10.60 -1.40 -8.92
N LYS A 39 -10.37 -0.13 -8.59
CA LYS A 39 -10.67 0.41 -7.25
C LYS A 39 -12.14 0.21 -6.88
N ILE A 40 -12.40 -0.10 -5.62
CA ILE A 40 -13.71 -0.34 -5.02
C ILE A 40 -13.88 0.65 -3.87
N ASN A 41 -14.79 1.62 -4.03
CA ASN A 41 -15.01 2.65 -3.02
C ASN A 41 -15.77 2.14 -1.78
N TYR A 42 -16.55 1.07 -1.95
CA TYR A 42 -17.44 0.51 -0.93
C TYR A 42 -17.58 -1.00 -1.10
N ILE A 43 -17.35 -1.75 -0.03
CA ILE A 43 -17.65 -3.18 0.10
C ILE A 43 -18.85 -3.31 1.04
N ASP A 44 -19.87 -4.01 0.56
CA ASP A 44 -21.11 -4.21 1.31
C ASP A 44 -20.88 -4.97 2.63
N VAL A 45 -21.45 -4.45 3.71
CA VAL A 45 -21.29 -4.97 5.09
C VAL A 45 -21.78 -6.41 5.23
N SER A 46 -22.67 -6.87 4.34
CA SER A 46 -23.09 -8.28 4.30
C SER A 46 -21.94 -9.23 3.98
N PHE A 47 -20.87 -8.75 3.35
CA PHE A 47 -19.67 -9.51 2.99
C PHE A 47 -18.50 -9.14 3.90
N ALA A 48 -18.14 -10.06 4.79
CA ALA A 48 -16.92 -9.92 5.58
C ALA A 48 -15.75 -10.54 4.81
N ILE A 49 -14.72 -9.74 4.50
CA ILE A 49 -13.46 -10.24 3.93
C ILE A 49 -12.78 -11.15 4.96
N THR A 50 -12.22 -12.27 4.53
CA THR A 50 -11.55 -13.25 5.41
C THR A 50 -10.14 -13.58 4.97
N SER A 51 -9.94 -13.73 3.66
CA SER A 51 -8.64 -13.92 3.02
C SER A 51 -8.57 -13.17 1.69
N SER A 52 -7.36 -13.00 1.19
CA SER A 52 -7.14 -12.39 -0.12
C SER A 52 -5.94 -13.03 -0.81
N LYS A 53 -5.90 -12.88 -2.13
CA LYS A 53 -4.78 -13.26 -2.96
C LYS A 53 -4.57 -12.18 -4.01
N ILE A 54 -3.40 -11.55 -3.99
CA ILE A 54 -3.01 -10.57 -5.00
C ILE A 54 -2.36 -11.34 -6.13
N LEU A 55 -3.02 -11.38 -7.28
CA LEU A 55 -2.54 -12.10 -8.46
C LEU A 55 -1.57 -11.27 -9.28
N GLY A 56 -1.73 -9.95 -9.25
CA GLY A 56 -0.86 -9.03 -9.96
C GLY A 56 -0.93 -7.63 -9.39
N GLY A 57 0.23 -6.96 -9.38
CA GLY A 57 0.34 -5.58 -8.92
C GLY A 57 0.21 -5.45 -7.41
N ARG A 58 -0.28 -4.29 -6.97
CA ARG A 58 -0.36 -3.96 -5.54
C ARG A 58 -1.64 -3.22 -5.22
N TRP A 59 -2.16 -3.50 -4.04
CA TRP A 59 -3.44 -2.97 -3.58
C TRP A 59 -3.29 -2.35 -2.21
N ILE A 60 -4.16 -1.39 -1.90
CA ILE A 60 -4.37 -0.89 -0.54
C ILE A 60 -5.79 -1.26 -0.14
N ALA A 61 -5.92 -2.01 0.94
CA ALA A 61 -7.20 -2.18 1.61
C ALA A 61 -7.36 -1.12 2.70
N TYR A 62 -8.59 -0.66 2.91
CA TYR A 62 -8.92 0.36 3.89
C TYR A 62 -10.02 -0.13 4.82
N ASP A 63 -9.98 0.29 6.09
CA ASP A 63 -11.03 -0.02 7.07
C ASP A 63 -12.25 0.91 7.01
N LYS A 64 -12.19 1.95 6.17
CA LYS A 64 -13.32 2.83 5.85
C LYS A 64 -13.58 2.91 4.35
N GLU A 65 -14.70 3.53 4.04
CA GLU A 65 -15.19 3.75 2.69
C GLU A 65 -14.37 4.87 2.03
N ASP A 66 -14.44 4.94 0.69
CA ASP A 66 -13.79 5.99 -0.10
C ASP A 66 -12.29 6.16 0.17
N PHE A 67 -11.59 5.04 0.41
CA PHE A 67 -10.13 5.01 0.59
C PHE A 67 -9.64 5.81 1.80
N SER A 68 -10.41 5.77 2.88
CA SER A 68 -10.12 6.49 4.13
C SER A 68 -9.82 5.55 5.29
N GLY A 69 -9.29 6.10 6.39
CA GLY A 69 -8.96 5.32 7.58
C GLY A 69 -7.59 4.62 7.49
N SER A 70 -7.47 3.48 8.17
CA SER A 70 -6.22 2.71 8.24
C SER A 70 -5.95 2.02 6.92
N GLN A 71 -4.70 2.08 6.46
CA GLN A 71 -4.27 1.47 5.19
C GLN A 71 -3.63 0.11 5.44
N TYR A 72 -3.83 -0.81 4.50
CA TYR A 72 -3.17 -2.11 4.48
C TYR A 72 -2.63 -2.40 3.09
N VAL A 73 -1.32 -2.26 2.90
CA VAL A 73 -0.68 -2.46 1.60
C VAL A 73 -0.49 -3.96 1.37
N LEU A 74 -1.00 -4.45 0.24
CA LEU A 74 -0.99 -5.85 -0.16
C LEU A 74 -0.21 -5.98 -1.48
N GLU A 75 0.88 -6.74 -1.44
CA GLU A 75 1.71 -7.07 -2.60
C GLU A 75 1.33 -8.45 -3.16
N GLU A 76 1.90 -8.82 -4.31
CA GLU A 76 1.69 -10.15 -4.92
C GLU A 76 1.93 -11.26 -3.88
N GLY A 77 0.90 -12.07 -3.62
CA GLY A 77 0.95 -13.01 -2.51
C GLY A 77 -0.40 -13.60 -2.14
N THR A 78 -0.37 -14.57 -1.21
CA THR A 78 -1.56 -15.19 -0.63
C THR A 78 -1.64 -14.83 0.84
N TYR A 79 -2.80 -14.32 1.25
CA TYR A 79 -3.07 -13.79 2.58
C TYR A 79 -4.23 -14.58 3.20
N PRO A 80 -3.94 -15.67 3.94
CA PRO A 80 -4.97 -16.58 4.44
C PRO A 80 -5.83 -16.00 5.58
N ASN A 81 -5.45 -14.85 6.14
CA ASN A 81 -6.19 -14.18 7.21
C ASN A 81 -5.76 -12.70 7.35
N PHE A 82 -6.47 -11.95 8.19
CA PHE A 82 -6.16 -10.55 8.51
C PHE A 82 -4.73 -10.32 9.00
N SER A 83 -4.19 -11.21 9.84
CA SER A 83 -2.82 -11.05 10.34
C SER A 83 -1.80 -11.11 9.21
N ALA A 84 -2.00 -11.99 8.22
CA ALA A 84 -1.15 -12.04 7.04
C ALA A 84 -1.25 -10.75 6.21
N MET A 85 -2.43 -10.14 6.14
CA MET A 85 -2.65 -8.83 5.48
C MET A 85 -2.05 -7.64 6.24
N GLY A 86 -1.52 -7.86 7.45
CA GLY A 86 -1.09 -6.78 8.35
C GLY A 86 -2.24 -6.06 9.05
N CYS A 87 -3.46 -6.62 9.01
CA CYS A 87 -4.63 -6.09 9.67
C CYS A 87 -4.75 -6.60 11.12
N PRO A 88 -5.27 -5.80 12.06
CA PRO A 88 -5.82 -6.30 13.31
C PRO A 88 -6.85 -7.41 13.10
N SER A 89 -7.09 -8.22 14.13
CA SER A 89 -8.16 -9.22 14.09
C SER A 89 -9.52 -8.52 13.93
N GLN A 90 -10.39 -9.08 13.09
CA GLN A 90 -11.74 -8.57 12.83
C GLN A 90 -11.80 -7.18 12.19
N THR A 91 -10.72 -6.71 11.54
CA THR A 91 -10.77 -5.49 10.73
C THR A 91 -11.87 -5.59 9.68
N ASN A 92 -12.77 -4.61 9.66
CA ASN A 92 -13.78 -4.52 8.62
C ASN A 92 -13.24 -3.73 7.43
N LEU A 93 -12.74 -4.45 6.41
CA LEU A 93 -12.23 -3.84 5.19
C LEU A 93 -13.38 -3.37 4.30
N LYS A 94 -13.39 -2.08 3.94
CA LYS A 94 -14.52 -1.39 3.32
C LYS A 94 -14.22 -0.79 1.94
N SER A 95 -12.96 -0.56 1.59
CA SER A 95 -12.60 -0.09 0.25
C SER A 95 -11.24 -0.64 -0.18
N LEU A 96 -11.04 -0.76 -1.49
CA LEU A 96 -9.84 -1.33 -2.11
C LEU A 96 -9.32 -0.39 -3.20
N TYR A 97 -8.05 0.00 -3.13
CA TYR A 97 -7.42 0.89 -4.10
C TYR A 97 -6.30 0.18 -4.85
N VAL A 98 -6.26 0.33 -6.17
CA VAL A 98 -5.17 -0.20 -7.01
C VAL A 98 -4.01 0.79 -7.02
N ILE A 99 -2.82 0.33 -6.66
CA ILE A 99 -1.61 1.16 -6.75
C ILE A 99 -1.13 1.14 -8.20
N ASN A 100 -1.04 2.33 -8.80
CA ASN A 100 -0.49 2.45 -10.14
C ASN A 100 1.02 2.25 -10.13
N ILE A 101 1.50 1.62 -11.20
CA ILE A 101 2.91 1.40 -11.46
C ILE A 101 3.66 2.73 -11.56
N LYS A 102 4.78 2.84 -10.83
CA LYS A 102 5.73 3.94 -10.93
C LYS A 102 7.14 3.37 -11.07
N LEU A 103 7.70 3.48 -12.26
CA LEU A 103 9.08 3.09 -12.56
C LEU A 103 10.01 4.23 -12.15
N SER A 104 10.57 4.15 -10.95
CA SER A 104 11.59 5.10 -10.50
C SER A 104 12.45 4.51 -9.41
N GLU A 105 13.74 4.86 -9.40
CA GLU A 105 14.62 4.53 -8.28
C GLU A 105 14.15 5.25 -7.01
N PRO A 106 13.96 4.53 -5.90
CA PRO A 106 13.34 5.10 -4.72
C PRO A 106 14.34 5.93 -3.91
N ILE A 107 13.93 7.12 -3.50
CA ILE A 107 14.71 8.03 -2.66
C ILE A 107 13.76 8.75 -1.71
N ILE A 108 14.00 8.64 -0.42
CA ILE A 108 13.25 9.31 0.64
C ILE A 108 14.20 9.97 1.63
N VAL A 109 13.82 11.15 2.12
CA VAL A 109 14.55 11.89 3.15
C VAL A 109 13.65 12.12 4.36
N LEU A 110 14.11 11.69 5.53
CA LEU A 110 13.43 11.84 6.81
C LEU A 110 14.12 12.92 7.64
N PHE A 111 13.35 13.73 8.37
CA PHE A 111 13.86 14.87 9.13
C PHE A 111 13.37 14.84 10.58
N GLU A 112 14.23 15.28 11.51
CA GLU A 112 13.92 15.37 12.94
C GLU A 112 13.06 16.58 13.34
N LYS A 113 12.85 17.55 12.44
CA LYS A 113 12.02 18.75 12.71
C LYS A 113 11.01 19.00 11.60
N GLU A 114 9.98 19.77 11.91
CA GLU A 114 8.97 20.22 10.95
C GLU A 114 9.58 21.04 9.81
N GLY A 115 8.93 20.99 8.65
CA GLY A 115 9.30 21.79 7.47
C GLY A 115 10.70 21.47 6.94
N PHE A 116 11.11 20.20 7.00
CA PHE A 116 12.34 19.68 6.39
C PHE A 116 13.63 20.25 7.00
N LYS A 117 13.64 20.43 8.33
CA LYS A 117 14.74 21.03 9.08
C LYS A 117 15.41 20.03 10.03
N GLY A 118 16.56 20.43 10.57
CA GLY A 118 17.31 19.63 11.54
C GLY A 118 18.15 18.55 10.88
N LYS A 119 18.47 17.50 11.65
CA LYS A 119 19.18 16.34 11.11
C LYS A 119 18.28 15.64 10.09
N LYS A 120 18.88 15.24 8.97
CA LYS A 120 18.23 14.49 7.91
C LYS A 120 18.90 13.14 7.69
N ILE A 121 18.13 12.18 7.23
CA ILE A 121 18.60 10.85 6.85
C ILE A 121 17.96 10.50 5.52
N GLU A 122 18.77 10.04 4.57
CA GLU A 122 18.31 9.64 3.23
C GLU A 122 18.36 8.12 3.10
N PHE A 123 17.34 7.55 2.48
CA PHE A 123 17.25 6.12 2.19
C PHE A 123 16.90 5.89 0.72
N THR A 124 17.55 4.88 0.15
CA THR A 124 17.28 4.39 -1.22
C THR A 124 16.83 2.93 -1.22
N THR A 125 16.84 2.27 -0.07
CA THR A 125 16.40 0.89 0.12
C THR A 125 15.52 0.78 1.36
N GLU A 126 14.90 -0.37 1.53
CA GLU A 126 14.13 -0.67 2.74
C GLU A 126 14.97 -0.65 4.02
N ILE A 127 14.30 -0.31 5.12
CA ILE A 127 14.86 -0.30 6.47
C ILE A 127 13.88 -1.02 7.39
N LEU A 128 14.31 -2.18 7.90
CA LEU A 128 13.53 -3.00 8.82
C LEU A 128 13.45 -2.40 10.23
N ASN A 129 14.47 -1.66 10.67
CA ASN A 129 14.50 -1.11 12.01
C ASN A 129 15.41 0.12 12.10
N LEU A 130 14.81 1.31 12.13
CA LEU A 130 15.54 2.58 12.22
C LEU A 130 16.43 2.66 13.46
N GLN A 131 15.90 2.28 14.63
CA GLN A 131 16.65 2.33 15.89
C GLN A 131 17.86 1.40 15.88
N PHE A 132 17.71 0.18 15.35
CA PHE A 132 18.82 -0.78 15.27
C PHE A 132 19.94 -0.29 14.33
N GLN A 133 19.57 0.47 13.30
CA GLN A 133 20.53 1.14 12.40
C GLN A 133 21.15 2.41 13.01
N GLY A 134 20.84 2.74 14.28
CA GLY A 134 21.39 3.91 14.99
C GLY A 134 20.68 5.22 14.68
N TYR A 135 19.49 5.18 14.06
CA TYR A 135 18.71 6.37 13.74
C TYR A 135 17.65 6.67 14.80
N ASN A 136 17.31 7.95 14.94
CA ASN A 136 16.21 8.40 15.79
C ASN A 136 14.87 8.09 15.09
N PRO A 137 13.94 7.33 15.72
CA PRO A 137 12.64 7.02 15.13
C PRO A 137 11.64 8.20 15.19
N GLN A 138 11.96 9.28 15.90
CA GLN A 138 11.12 10.48 15.97
C GLN A 138 11.27 11.33 14.70
N ILE A 139 10.67 10.81 13.62
CA ILE A 139 10.60 11.50 12.33
C ILE A 139 9.44 12.49 12.37
N VAL A 140 9.72 13.75 12.04
CA VAL A 140 8.77 14.86 12.15
C VAL A 140 8.36 15.39 10.78
N SER A 141 9.24 15.37 9.79
CA SER A 141 8.86 15.69 8.40
C SER A 141 9.59 14.81 7.38
N ILE A 142 9.00 14.69 6.20
CA ILE A 142 9.41 13.72 5.17
C ILE A 142 9.38 14.37 3.79
N GLN A 143 10.44 14.15 3.01
CA GLN A 143 10.44 14.40 1.56
C GLN A 143 10.58 13.06 0.82
N ASN A 144 9.54 12.67 0.09
CA ASN A 144 9.59 11.57 -0.88
C ASN A 144 10.05 12.13 -2.22
N LEU A 145 11.35 12.02 -2.49
CA LEU A 145 11.97 12.55 -3.71
C LEU A 145 11.64 11.67 -4.92
N SER A 146 11.61 10.35 -4.73
CA SER A 146 11.34 9.39 -5.81
C SER A 146 10.89 8.03 -5.26
N GLY A 147 10.19 7.26 -6.09
CA GLY A 147 9.65 5.96 -5.72
C GLY A 147 8.30 6.01 -5.00
N MET A 148 7.89 4.83 -4.56
CA MET A 148 6.72 4.59 -3.72
C MET A 148 7.22 4.01 -2.40
N TRP A 149 6.88 4.68 -1.30
CA TRP A 149 7.34 4.32 0.03
C TRP A 149 6.15 4.04 0.93
N VAL A 150 6.24 2.93 1.66
CA VAL A 150 5.34 2.60 2.75
C VAL A 150 6.09 2.78 4.05
N ILE A 151 5.53 3.60 4.95
CA ILE A 151 6.10 3.86 6.27
C ILE A 151 5.27 3.16 7.33
N TYR A 152 5.97 2.56 8.30
CA TYR A 152 5.38 1.82 9.41
C TYR A 152 5.71 2.47 10.73
N GLU A 153 4.71 2.49 11.63
CA GLU A 153 4.88 3.02 12.98
C GLU A 153 5.97 2.27 13.75
N TYR A 154 6.07 0.94 13.61
CA TYR A 154 7.07 0.13 14.33
C TYR A 154 8.01 -0.62 13.38
N SER A 155 9.12 -1.10 13.96
CA SER A 155 10.10 -1.94 13.25
C SER A 155 9.49 -3.26 12.75
N ASN A 156 10.10 -3.81 11.71
CA ASN A 156 9.74 -5.04 11.01
C ASN A 156 8.34 -4.99 10.37
N TYR A 157 8.00 -3.84 9.77
CA TYR A 157 6.74 -3.62 9.04
C TYR A 157 5.49 -3.88 9.88
N ARG A 158 5.50 -3.42 11.14
CA ARG A 158 4.43 -3.69 12.11
C ARG A 158 3.55 -2.49 12.37
N ARG A 159 2.29 -2.80 12.75
CA ARG A 159 1.21 -1.87 13.11
C ARG A 159 0.76 -1.03 11.91
N HIS A 160 0.44 0.24 12.16
CA HIS A 160 -0.11 1.12 11.16
C HIS A 160 0.92 1.36 10.05
N GLN A 161 0.43 1.36 8.82
CA GLN A 161 1.20 1.57 7.61
C GLN A 161 0.55 2.64 6.77
N MET A 162 1.37 3.39 6.04
CA MET A 162 0.89 4.45 5.16
C MET A 162 1.74 4.51 3.90
N LEU A 163 1.09 4.37 2.75
CA LEU A 163 1.70 4.73 1.47
C LEU A 163 1.78 6.26 1.39
N LEU A 164 2.95 6.79 1.06
CA LEU A 164 3.12 8.23 0.89
C LEU A 164 2.43 8.72 -0.38
N SER A 165 1.41 9.56 -0.22
CA SER A 165 0.67 10.19 -1.31
C SER A 165 1.24 11.55 -1.75
N SER A 166 1.95 12.25 -0.85
CA SER A 166 2.60 13.53 -1.12
C SER A 166 4.12 13.38 -1.20
N ASN A 167 4.75 14.16 -2.07
CA ASN A 167 6.21 14.27 -2.15
C ASN A 167 6.79 15.05 -0.95
N GLU A 168 6.01 15.94 -0.35
CA GLU A 168 6.43 16.78 0.76
C GLU A 168 5.42 16.71 1.90
N ILE A 169 5.89 16.32 3.07
CA ILE A 169 5.08 16.16 4.28
C ILE A 169 5.77 16.93 5.40
N PRO A 170 5.43 18.23 5.59
CA PRO A 170 6.12 19.10 6.54
C PRO A 170 5.83 18.77 8.01
N ASP A 171 4.77 18.00 8.27
CA ASP A 171 4.35 17.52 9.59
C ASP A 171 3.79 16.10 9.43
N TRP A 172 4.62 15.11 9.78
CA TRP A 172 4.30 13.70 9.66
C TRP A 172 3.23 13.26 10.66
N TYR A 173 3.28 13.79 11.89
CA TYR A 173 2.31 13.44 12.92
C TYR A 173 0.91 13.91 12.54
N LYS A 174 0.76 15.13 12.02
CA LYS A 174 -0.54 15.65 11.58
C LYS A 174 -1.16 14.85 10.44
N LEU A 175 -0.34 14.29 9.54
CA LEU A 175 -0.82 13.45 8.43
C LEU A 175 -1.15 12.03 8.89
N SER A 176 -0.29 11.41 9.69
CA SER A 176 -0.33 9.97 10.00
C SER A 176 -0.92 9.62 11.37
N CYS A 177 -0.90 10.56 12.31
CA CYS A 177 -1.10 10.34 13.75
C CYS A 177 -0.07 9.38 14.38
N TYR A 178 1.07 9.11 13.72
CA TYR A 178 2.10 8.20 14.23
C TYR A 178 3.08 8.95 15.13
N HIS A 179 3.27 8.45 16.35
CA HIS A 179 4.19 9.06 17.31
C HIS A 179 5.66 8.69 17.04
N GLN A 180 5.90 7.74 16.15
CA GLN A 180 7.22 7.28 15.75
C GLN A 180 7.16 6.61 14.37
N THR A 181 8.34 6.49 13.76
CA THR A 181 8.57 5.68 12.57
C THR A 181 9.60 4.62 12.90
N GLY A 182 9.24 3.34 12.72
CA GLY A 182 10.12 2.23 13.07
C GLY A 182 10.73 1.53 11.87
N SER A 183 10.00 1.47 10.75
CA SER A 183 10.48 0.86 9.51
C SER A 183 9.83 1.49 8.29
N LEU A 184 10.45 1.27 7.14
CA LEU A 184 9.98 1.72 5.85
C LEU A 184 10.45 0.75 4.77
N HIS A 185 9.64 0.56 3.74
CA HIS A 185 10.06 -0.15 2.55
C HIS A 185 9.55 0.54 1.30
N THR A 186 10.16 0.20 0.18
CA THR A 186 9.77 0.69 -1.12
C THR A 186 9.07 -0.40 -1.92
N LEU A 187 8.01 -0.02 -2.62
CA LEU A 187 7.27 -0.93 -3.50
C LEU A 187 8.02 -1.11 -4.82
N LEU A 188 9.14 -1.84 -4.78
CA LEU A 188 10.03 -2.05 -5.94
C LEU A 188 9.29 -2.74 -7.07
N GLN A 189 9.40 -2.20 -8.28
CA GLN A 189 8.91 -2.89 -9.46
C GLN A 189 10.02 -3.75 -10.07
N LYS A 190 9.68 -4.99 -10.43
CA LYS A 190 10.59 -5.87 -11.19
C LYS A 190 11.08 -5.09 -12.42
N HIS A 191 12.40 -4.99 -12.61
CA HIS A 191 12.98 -4.33 -13.77
C HIS A 191 12.33 -4.87 -15.04
N ILE A 192 11.62 -4.01 -15.76
CA ILE A 192 11.10 -4.35 -17.08
C ILE A 192 12.28 -4.21 -18.04
N TYR A 193 12.93 -5.33 -18.35
CA TYR A 193 13.92 -5.36 -19.42
C TYR A 193 13.18 -5.20 -20.75
N PHE A 194 13.28 -4.01 -21.35
CA PHE A 194 12.91 -3.85 -22.75
C PHE A 194 13.98 -4.56 -23.58
N ARG A 195 13.60 -5.67 -24.25
CA ARG A 195 14.35 -6.13 -25.42
C ARG A 195 13.99 -5.20 -26.57
N ILE A 196 14.94 -4.35 -26.95
CA ILE A 196 14.90 -3.57 -28.19
C ILE A 196 15.38 -4.48 -29.33
#